data_AF-W9UY95-F1
#
_entry.id   AF-W9UY95-F1
#
_cell.length_a   1.000
_cell.length_b   1.000
_cell.length_c   1.000
_cell.angle_alpha   90.00
_cell.angle_beta   90.00
_cell.angle_gamma   90.00
#
_symmetry.space_group_name_H-M   'P 1'
#
loop_
_entity.id
_entity.type
_entity.pdbx_description
1 polymer ?
#
loop_
_entity_poly.entity_id
_entity_poly.type
_entity_poly.pdbx_seq_one_letter_code
_entity_poly.pdbx_strand_id
1 'polypeptide(L)'
;MDFKRTEAKITIAKLIELAYSKNKGMTAKIMAEKGNAQLTVDHNGNATLSGSAGMLTFSGTPVLENVGAKIKRININFRNEEGMKVDYTATFDLEYIKLSVMGDFDLEELMTSCSGLLCQAARAFKGRDRAYNMELQRIMGH
;
A
#
# COMPACT_ATOMS: atom_id res chain seq x y z
N MET A 1 5.17 21.02 -2.10
CA MET A 1 4.89 20.33 -0.83
C MET A 1 5.87 19.19 -0.70
N ASP A 2 6.44 18.98 0.47
CA ASP A 2 7.46 17.95 0.69
C ASP A 2 6.76 16.62 0.94
N PHE A 3 7.01 15.61 0.10
CA PHE A 3 6.43 14.27 0.27
C PHE A 3 7.10 13.61 1.48
N LYS A 4 6.39 13.55 2.60
CA LYS A 4 6.94 13.10 3.89
C LYS A 4 6.85 11.59 4.04
N ARG A 5 7.68 11.01 4.92
CA ARG A 5 7.63 9.58 5.29
C ARG A 5 6.21 9.12 5.68
N THR A 6 5.44 9.96 6.36
CA THR A 6 4.06 9.67 6.75
C THR A 6 3.13 9.54 5.54
N GLU A 7 3.25 10.43 4.56
CA GLU A 7 2.46 10.37 3.32
C GLU A 7 2.82 9.12 2.51
N ALA A 8 4.12 8.79 2.43
CA ALA A 8 4.61 7.58 1.80
C ALA A 8 4.01 6.31 2.40
N LYS A 9 3.97 6.19 3.73
CA LYS A 9 3.37 5.03 4.41
C LYS A 9 1.86 4.93 4.16
N ILE A 10 1.14 6.05 4.17
CA ILE A 10 -0.29 6.07 3.81
C ILE A 10 -0.48 5.61 2.36
N THR A 11 0.36 6.08 1.42
CA THR A 11 0.30 5.65 0.02
C THR A 11 0.50 4.14 -0.10
N ILE A 12 1.45 3.54 0.61
CA ILE A 12 1.66 2.08 0.63
C ILE A 12 0.39 1.36 1.09
N ALA A 13 -0.17 1.78 2.23
CA ALA A 13 -1.36 1.14 2.79
C ALA A 13 -2.57 1.23 1.84
N LYS A 14 -2.80 2.41 1.22
CA LYS A 14 -3.86 2.61 0.22
C LYS A 14 -3.66 1.75 -1.04
N LEU A 15 -2.41 1.54 -1.48
CA LEU A 15 -2.14 0.66 -2.62
C LEU A 15 -2.42 -0.81 -2.30
N ILE A 16 -2.10 -1.27 -1.08
CA ILE A 16 -2.44 -2.62 -0.61
C ILE A 16 -3.96 -2.78 -0.49
N GLU A 17 -4.66 -1.77 0.04
CA GLU A 17 -6.13 -1.75 0.09
C GLU A 17 -6.75 -1.88 -1.31
N LEU A 18 -6.25 -1.12 -2.30
CA LEU A 18 -6.73 -1.22 -3.67
C LEU A 18 -6.50 -2.61 -4.27
N ALA A 19 -5.34 -3.21 -4.05
CA ALA A 19 -5.06 -4.59 -4.47
C ALA A 19 -6.08 -5.55 -3.86
N TYR A 20 -6.31 -5.43 -2.54
CA TYR A 20 -7.26 -6.26 -1.81
C TYR A 20 -8.70 -6.07 -2.32
N SER A 21 -9.14 -4.83 -2.56
CA SER A 21 -10.46 -4.55 -3.13
C SER A 21 -10.61 -5.10 -4.55
N LYS A 22 -9.53 -5.16 -5.34
CA LYS A 22 -9.56 -5.72 -6.70
C LYS A 22 -9.65 -7.24 -6.69
N ASN A 23 -8.85 -7.90 -5.86
CA ASN A 23 -8.90 -9.35 -5.69
C ASN A 23 -8.39 -9.74 -4.30
N LYS A 24 -9.34 -9.92 -3.37
CA LYS A 24 -9.05 -10.29 -1.98
C LYS A 24 -8.26 -11.57 -1.88
N GLY A 25 -8.70 -12.62 -2.61
CA GLY A 25 -8.10 -13.94 -2.54
C GLY A 25 -6.67 -13.97 -3.07
N MET A 26 -6.40 -13.32 -4.20
CA MET A 26 -5.05 -13.27 -4.78
C MET A 26 -4.11 -12.40 -3.93
N THR A 27 -4.57 -11.22 -3.48
CA THR A 27 -3.77 -10.33 -2.64
C THR A 27 -3.39 -10.99 -1.32
N ALA A 28 -4.36 -11.63 -0.65
CA ALA A 28 -4.12 -12.38 0.58
C ALA A 28 -3.07 -13.48 0.36
N LYS A 29 -3.21 -14.26 -0.71
CA LYS A 29 -2.26 -15.34 -1.04
C LYS A 29 -0.85 -14.81 -1.27
N ILE A 30 -0.69 -13.75 -2.07
CA ILE A 30 0.63 -13.16 -2.35
C ILE A 30 1.28 -12.61 -1.07
N MET A 31 0.52 -11.94 -0.21
CA MET A 31 1.07 -11.26 0.98
C MET A 31 1.28 -12.21 2.17
N ALA A 32 0.42 -13.22 2.32
CA ALA A 32 0.50 -14.18 3.42
C ALA A 32 1.51 -15.31 3.15
N GLU A 33 1.93 -15.50 1.90
CA GLU A 33 2.95 -16.49 1.56
C GLU A 33 4.31 -16.10 2.13
N LYS A 34 4.99 -17.07 2.72
CA LYS A 34 6.35 -16.90 3.23
C LYS A 34 7.30 -16.57 2.08
N GLY A 35 8.07 -15.50 2.23
CA GLY A 35 9.03 -15.05 1.23
C GLY A 35 8.82 -13.59 0.81
N ASN A 36 9.19 -13.29 -0.42
CA ASN A 36 9.19 -11.93 -0.95
C ASN A 36 7.99 -11.70 -1.88
N ALA A 37 7.34 -10.55 -1.71
CA ALA A 37 6.40 -10.01 -2.67
C ALA A 37 6.85 -8.61 -3.11
N GLN A 38 6.39 -8.15 -4.28
CA GLN A 38 6.74 -6.85 -4.82
C GLN A 38 5.50 -6.14 -5.34
N LEU A 39 5.36 -4.87 -5.01
CA LEU A 39 4.37 -3.96 -5.59
C LEU A 39 5.08 -2.83 -6.31
N THR A 40 4.93 -2.79 -7.64
CA THR A 40 5.43 -1.70 -8.48
C THR A 40 4.27 -0.85 -8.97
N VAL A 41 4.44 0.47 -8.96
CA VAL A 41 3.54 1.42 -9.65
C VAL A 41 4.35 2.22 -10.66
N ASP A 42 3.90 2.23 -11.91
CA ASP A 42 4.54 3.00 -12.99
C ASP A 42 4.02 4.44 -13.07
N HIS A 43 4.59 5.24 -13.98
CA HIS A 43 4.22 6.64 -14.20
C HIS A 43 2.81 6.83 -14.79
N ASN A 44 2.22 5.77 -15.35
CA ASN A 44 0.85 5.77 -15.87
C ASN A 44 -0.16 5.40 -14.77
N GLY A 45 0.32 5.06 -13.57
CA GLY A 45 -0.51 4.59 -12.47
C GLY A 45 -0.91 3.12 -12.59
N ASN A 46 -0.27 2.33 -13.45
CA ASN A 46 -0.45 0.87 -13.46
C ASN A 46 0.30 0.28 -12.28
N ALA A 47 -0.41 -0.46 -11.43
CA ALA A 47 0.13 -1.13 -10.28
C ALA A 47 0.15 -2.65 -10.50
N THR A 48 1.27 -3.28 -10.16
CA THR A 48 1.43 -4.74 -10.22
C THR A 48 1.95 -5.25 -8.89
N LEU A 49 1.13 -6.06 -8.22
CA LEU A 49 1.51 -6.86 -7.05
C LEU A 49 1.90 -8.27 -7.53
N SER A 50 3.08 -8.74 -7.16
CA SER A 50 3.58 -10.06 -7.54
C SER A 50 4.26 -10.77 -6.37
N GLY A 51 4.19 -12.10 -6.39
CA GLY A 51 4.89 -13.00 -5.48
C GLY A 51 4.86 -14.42 -6.03
N SER A 52 5.32 -15.40 -5.26
CA SER A 52 5.32 -16.82 -5.66
C SER A 52 3.90 -17.35 -5.95
N ALA A 53 2.88 -16.88 -5.22
CA ALA A 53 1.50 -17.28 -5.41
C ALA A 53 0.85 -16.70 -6.68
N GLY A 54 1.50 -15.76 -7.37
CA GLY A 54 1.03 -15.21 -8.64
C GLY A 54 1.20 -13.70 -8.75
N MET A 55 0.39 -13.10 -9.63
CA MET A 55 0.44 -11.68 -9.95
C MET A 55 -0.96 -11.08 -10.07
N LEU A 56 -1.09 -9.83 -9.65
CA LEU A 56 -2.30 -9.01 -9.76
C LEU A 56 -1.93 -7.64 -10.31
N THR A 57 -2.57 -7.26 -11.42
CA THR A 57 -2.46 -5.90 -11.98
C THR A 57 -3.75 -5.12 -11.75
N PHE A 58 -3.61 -3.86 -11.36
CA PHE A 58 -4.72 -2.95 -11.05
C PHE A 58 -4.32 -1.49 -11.32
N SER A 59 -5.29 -0.58 -11.31
CA SER A 59 -5.02 0.85 -11.41
C SER A 59 -4.71 1.41 -10.02
N GLY A 60 -3.50 1.95 -9.84
CA GLY A 60 -3.07 2.71 -8.67
C GLY A 60 -3.37 4.22 -8.79
N THR A 61 -3.87 4.68 -9.95
CA THR A 61 -4.22 6.08 -10.21
C THR A 61 -5.02 6.75 -9.09
N PRO A 62 -6.07 6.11 -8.50
CA PRO A 62 -6.84 6.74 -7.42
C PRO A 62 -6.00 7.08 -6.17
N VAL A 63 -4.91 6.35 -5.92
CA VAL A 63 -3.99 6.68 -4.81
C VAL A 63 -3.07 7.82 -5.22
N LEU A 64 -2.56 7.81 -6.45
CA LEU A 64 -1.61 8.80 -6.95
C LEU A 64 -2.23 10.20 -7.09
N GLU A 65 -3.52 10.29 -7.46
CA GLU A 65 -4.25 11.57 -7.57
C GLU A 65 -4.27 12.36 -6.26
N ASN A 66 -4.16 11.66 -5.13
CA ASN A 66 -4.18 12.26 -3.79
C ASN A 66 -2.77 12.56 -3.25
N VAL A 67 -1.71 12.23 -4.00
CA VAL A 67 -0.33 12.51 -3.60
C VAL A 67 0.06 13.90 -4.08
N GLY A 68 0.57 14.74 -3.17
CA GLY A 68 0.96 16.12 -3.49
C GLY A 68 2.23 16.26 -4.33
N ALA A 69 2.71 15.16 -4.94
CA ALA A 69 3.97 15.06 -5.66
C ALA A 69 3.84 14.21 -6.92
N LYS A 70 4.59 14.57 -7.97
CA LYS A 70 4.63 13.82 -9.23
C LYS A 70 5.49 12.56 -9.07
N ILE A 71 4.82 11.42 -8.99
CA ILE A 71 5.45 10.09 -8.88
C ILE A 71 5.84 9.58 -10.26
N LYS A 72 7.13 9.21 -10.45
CA LYS A 72 7.62 8.51 -11.64
C LYS A 72 7.50 6.99 -11.49
N ARG A 73 7.86 6.49 -10.31
CA ARG A 73 7.80 5.07 -9.98
C ARG A 73 7.70 4.87 -8.48
N ILE A 74 6.92 3.88 -8.07
CA ILE A 74 6.95 3.33 -6.72
C ILE A 74 7.42 1.88 -6.84
N ASN A 75 8.36 1.47 -6.00
CA ASN A 75 8.72 0.07 -5.84
C ASN A 75 8.69 -0.29 -4.35
N ILE A 76 7.88 -1.28 -4.00
CA ILE A 76 7.71 -1.74 -2.62
C ILE A 76 8.06 -3.22 -2.60
N ASN A 77 9.07 -3.57 -1.83
CA ASN A 77 9.42 -4.96 -1.55
C ASN A 77 8.84 -5.32 -0.19
N PHE A 78 8.11 -6.43 -0.13
CA PHE A 78 7.57 -7.03 1.08
C PHE A 78 8.33 -8.29 1.40
N ARG A 79 8.54 -8.56 2.69
CA ARG A 79 9.10 -9.80 3.19
C ARG A 79 8.25 -10.31 4.34
N ASN A 80 7.73 -11.52 4.19
CA ASN A 80 6.99 -12.23 5.23
C ASN A 80 7.85 -13.42 5.68
N GLU A 81 8.40 -13.34 6.89
CA GLU A 81 9.28 -14.39 7.44
C GLU A 81 8.48 -15.54 8.05
N GLU A 82 7.45 -15.21 8.84
CA GLU A 82 6.41 -16.11 9.37
C GLU A 82 5.45 -15.30 10.27
N GLY A 83 4.17 -15.66 10.31
CA GLY A 83 3.24 -15.13 11.31
C GLY A 83 2.55 -13.79 10.97
N MET A 84 2.23 -13.55 9.69
CA MET A 84 1.48 -12.38 9.19
C MET A 84 2.15 -11.03 9.41
N LYS A 85 3.32 -10.98 10.05
CA LYS A 85 4.14 -9.78 10.15
C LYS A 85 4.92 -9.59 8.84
N VAL A 86 4.68 -8.46 8.18
CA VAL A 86 5.27 -8.15 6.87
C VAL A 86 6.18 -6.94 7.00
N ASP A 87 7.48 -7.16 6.80
CA ASP A 87 8.43 -6.07 6.61
C ASP A 87 8.29 -5.52 5.20
N TYR A 88 8.50 -4.21 5.03
CA TYR A 88 8.58 -3.59 3.73
C TYR A 88 9.70 -2.58 3.61
N THR A 89 10.20 -2.47 2.37
CA THR A 89 11.05 -1.36 1.92
C THR A 89 10.44 -0.77 0.68
N ALA A 90 10.07 0.51 0.75
CA ALA A 90 9.47 1.25 -0.33
C ALA A 90 10.41 2.34 -0.84
N THR A 91 10.53 2.45 -2.16
CA THR A 91 11.26 3.51 -2.85
C THR A 91 10.29 4.27 -3.74
N PHE A 92 10.22 5.57 -3.54
CA PHE A 92 9.44 6.52 -4.32
C PHE A 92 10.41 7.35 -5.15
N ASP A 93 10.45 7.07 -6.46
CA ASP A 93 11.13 7.92 -7.44
C ASP A 93 10.17 9.05 -7.81
N LEU A 94 10.40 10.23 -7.25
CA LEU A 94 9.70 11.46 -7.62
C LEU A 94 10.48 12.19 -8.71
N GLU A 95 9.88 13.24 -9.30
CA GLU A 95 10.50 13.92 -10.45
C GLU A 95 11.93 14.43 -10.17
N TYR A 96 12.18 14.93 -8.94
CA TYR A 96 13.44 15.56 -8.53
C TYR A 96 14.12 14.91 -7.32
N ILE A 97 13.43 14.02 -6.60
CA ILE A 97 13.93 13.41 -5.36
C ILE A 97 13.59 11.93 -5.31
N LYS A 98 14.41 11.16 -4.59
CA LYS A 98 14.12 9.77 -4.25
C LYS A 98 13.90 9.67 -2.75
N LEU A 99 12.76 9.10 -2.35
CA LEU A 99 12.47 8.83 -0.95
C LEU A 99 12.45 7.32 -0.72
N SER A 100 13.18 6.85 0.28
CA SER A 100 13.08 5.47 0.77
C SER A 100 12.49 5.44 2.17
N VAL A 101 11.55 4.53 2.38
CA VAL A 101 10.89 4.30 3.68
C VAL A 101 10.86 2.81 3.95
N MET A 102 11.16 2.45 5.19
CA MET A 102 11.07 1.09 5.69
C MET A 102 10.07 1.05 6.85
N GLY A 103 9.53 -0.12 7.09
CA GLY A 103 8.69 -0.40 8.26
C GLY A 103 8.15 -1.81 8.18
N ASP A 104 7.26 -2.11 9.11
CA ASP A 104 6.55 -3.37 9.21
C ASP A 104 5.06 -3.11 9.48
N PHE A 105 4.23 -4.09 9.18
CA PHE A 105 2.82 -4.09 9.56
C PHE A 105 2.32 -5.52 9.78
N ASP A 106 1.23 -5.65 10.52
CA ASP A 106 0.48 -6.89 10.64
C ASP A 106 -0.53 -7.00 9.48
N LEU A 107 -0.37 -8.03 8.64
CA LEU A 107 -1.20 -8.26 7.47
C LEU A 107 -2.65 -8.56 7.86
N GLU A 108 -2.88 -9.28 8.96
CA GLU A 108 -4.22 -9.58 9.45
C GLU A 108 -4.91 -8.30 9.95
N GLU A 109 -4.20 -7.46 10.70
CA GLU A 109 -4.73 -6.15 11.15
C GLU A 109 -5.08 -5.25 9.95
N LEU A 110 -4.20 -5.18 8.95
CA LEU A 110 -4.43 -4.39 7.73
C LEU A 110 -5.62 -4.92 6.93
N MET A 111 -5.72 -6.23 6.72
CA MET A 111 -6.82 -6.85 5.96
C MET A 111 -8.16 -6.78 6.71
N THR A 112 -8.15 -6.93 8.03
CA THR A 112 -9.34 -6.82 8.88
C THR A 112 -9.84 -5.38 8.92
N SER A 113 -8.92 -4.42 9.01
CA SER A 113 -9.22 -2.99 8.81
C SER A 113 -9.86 -2.75 7.43
N CYS A 114 -9.28 -3.33 6.36
CA CYS A 114 -9.81 -3.25 4.99
C CYS A 114 -11.08 -4.09 4.73
N SER A 115 -11.59 -4.86 5.70
CA SER A 115 -12.84 -5.63 5.55
C SER A 115 -13.93 -5.22 6.55
N GLY A 116 -13.55 -4.59 7.65
CA GLY A 116 -14.42 -3.89 8.57
C GLY A 116 -14.80 -2.49 8.08
N LEU A 117 -15.47 -1.74 8.96
CA LEU A 117 -16.03 -0.40 8.77
C LEU A 117 -15.14 0.60 8.00
N LEU A 118 -13.83 0.41 7.94
CA LEU A 118 -12.89 1.33 7.28
C LEU A 118 -12.89 1.22 5.76
N CYS A 119 -13.17 0.04 5.18
CA CYS A 119 -13.33 -0.07 3.72
C CYS A 119 -14.75 0.34 3.27
N GLN A 120 -15.74 0.19 4.16
CA GLN A 120 -17.06 0.83 3.99
C GLN A 120 -16.96 2.35 4.12
N ALA A 121 -16.12 2.86 5.02
CA ALA A 121 -15.81 4.26 5.19
C ALA A 121 -15.02 4.80 3.99
N ALA A 122 -13.95 4.16 3.53
CA ALA A 122 -13.21 4.55 2.33
C ALA A 122 -14.11 4.62 1.08
N ARG A 123 -15.09 3.70 0.94
CA ARG A 123 -16.13 3.75 -0.10
C ARG A 123 -17.16 4.88 0.09
N ALA A 124 -17.43 5.28 1.33
CA ALA A 124 -18.32 6.40 1.67
C ALA A 124 -17.59 7.77 1.66
N PHE A 125 -16.26 7.81 1.67
CA PHE A 125 -15.44 8.99 1.93
C PHE A 125 -15.09 9.77 0.66
N LYS A 126 -16.12 10.29 -0.01
CA LYS A 126 -16.01 11.68 -0.47
C LYS A 126 -16.03 12.58 0.78
N GLY A 127 -14.88 12.79 1.44
CA GLY A 127 -14.70 13.91 2.38
C GLY A 127 -14.49 13.66 3.88
N ARG A 128 -13.94 12.52 4.33
CA ARG A 128 -13.55 12.32 5.76
C ARG A 128 -12.10 11.81 5.95
N ASP A 129 -11.16 12.24 5.11
CA ASP A 129 -9.78 11.68 5.02
C ASP A 129 -8.96 11.55 6.32
N ARG A 130 -9.20 12.40 7.34
CA ARG A 130 -8.27 12.50 8.47
C ARG A 130 -8.27 11.31 9.42
N ALA A 131 -9.44 10.84 9.85
CA ALA A 131 -9.54 9.70 10.77
C ALA A 131 -9.02 8.41 10.11
N TYR A 132 -9.38 8.22 8.85
CA TYR A 132 -8.93 7.09 8.05
C TYR A 132 -7.41 7.07 7.87
N ASN A 133 -6.82 8.21 7.50
CA ASN A 133 -5.37 8.33 7.37
C ASN A 133 -4.63 8.10 8.71
N MET A 134 -5.21 8.50 9.85
CA MET A 134 -4.60 8.25 11.18
C MET A 134 -4.58 6.75 11.52
N GLU A 135 -5.62 6.01 11.16
CA GLU A 135 -5.66 4.57 11.42
C GLU A 135 -4.67 3.80 10.53
N LEU A 136 -4.57 4.18 9.26
CA LEU A 136 -3.53 3.66 8.37
C LEU A 136 -2.12 3.99 8.89
N GLN A 137 -1.89 5.19 9.43
CA GLN A 137 -0.61 5.55 10.05
C GLN A 137 -0.28 4.63 11.23
N ARG A 138 -1.27 4.37 12.11
CA ARG A 138 -1.12 3.50 13.27
C ARG A 138 -0.69 2.09 12.88
N ILE A 139 -1.40 1.49 11.92
CA ILE A 139 -1.12 0.13 11.41
C ILE A 139 0.29 0.05 10.79
N MET A 140 0.74 1.14 10.16
CA MET A 140 2.06 1.24 9.52
C MET A 140 3.18 1.69 10.49
N GLY A 141 2.93 1.64 11.80
CA GLY A 141 3.91 1.92 12.86
C GLY A 141 4.22 3.41 13.04
N HIS A 142 3.21 4.26 13.16
CA HIS A 142 3.32 5.68 13.55
C HIS A 142 2.37 6.09 14.66
#